data_AF-A0A0L7KL15-F1
#
_entry.id   AF-A0A0L7KL15-F1
#
_cell.length_a   1.000
_cell.length_b   1.000
_cell.length_c   1.000
_cell.angle_alpha   90.00
_cell.angle_beta   90.00
_cell.angle_gamma   90.00
#
_symmetry.space_group_name_H-M   'P 1'
#
loop_
_entity.id
_entity.type
_entity.pdbx_description
1 polymer ?
#
loop_
_entity_poly.entity_id
_entity_poly.type
_entity_poly.pdbx_seq_one_letter_code
_entity_poly.pdbx_strand_id
1 'polypeptide(L)' 'MATACIHDNRMVCASTPDGCSRRSFLDQCDMYEYNCDYGTKYSTKSTQSPCMGGQQDYGCSL' A
#
# COMPACT_ATOMS: atom_id res chain seq x y z
N MET A 1 1.25 14.72 14.17
CA MET A 1 -0.14 15.03 13.74
C MET A 1 -0.87 13.70 13.77
N ALA A 2 -1.84 13.54 14.68
CA ALA A 2 -2.71 12.36 14.64
C ALA A 2 -3.82 12.64 13.62
N THR A 3 -3.83 11.87 12.53
CA THR A 3 -4.86 11.99 11.49
C THR A 3 -5.89 10.91 11.74
N ALA A 4 -7.14 11.31 11.97
CA ALA A 4 -8.25 10.36 11.95
C ALA A 4 -8.53 9.98 10.50
N CYS A 5 -8.63 8.69 10.23
CA CYS A 5 -9.03 8.16 8.94
C CYS A 5 -10.09 7.07 9.14
N ILE A 6 -10.75 6.64 8.07
CA ILE A 6 -11.90 5.73 8.12
C ILE A 6 -11.48 4.32 7.70
N HIS A 7 -11.72 3.33 8.56
CA HIS A 7 -11.63 1.91 8.18
C HIS A 7 -12.90 1.47 7.47
N ASP A 8 -12.91 1.56 6.14
CA ASP A 8 -14.05 1.21 5.30
C ASP A 8 -13.96 -0.19 4.66
N ASN A 9 -12.96 -0.98 5.07
CA ASN A 9 -12.69 -2.34 4.58
C ASN A 9 -12.54 -2.46 3.05
N ARG A 10 -12.22 -1.34 2.37
CA ARG A 10 -11.89 -1.36 0.95
C ARG A 10 -10.43 -1.70 0.77
N MET A 11 -10.17 -2.98 0.53
CA MET A 11 -8.80 -3.46 0.30
C MET A 11 -8.07 -2.62 -0.74
N VAL A 12 -6.83 -2.28 -0.41
CA VAL A 12 -5.94 -1.54 -1.30
C VAL A 12 -4.70 -2.36 -1.61
N CYS A 13 -4.29 -2.33 -2.87
CA CYS A 13 -2.95 -2.75 -3.25
C CYS A 13 -2.06 -1.51 -3.26
N ALA A 14 -0.98 -1.55 -2.48
CA ALA A 14 -0.01 -0.46 -2.42
C ALA A 14 1.39 -0.94 -2.80
N SER A 15 2.19 -0.02 -3.31
CA SER A 15 3.60 -0.26 -3.63
C SER A 15 4.48 0.80 -2.99
N THR A 16 5.72 0.45 -2.68
CA THR A 16 6.75 1.43 -2.34
C THR A 16 7.10 2.31 -3.56
N PRO A 17 7.81 3.45 -3.36
CA PRO A 17 8.14 4.36 -4.45
C PRO A 17 9.05 3.74 -5.51
N ASP A 18 9.89 2.77 -5.10
CA ASP A 18 10.70 1.93 -5.99
C ASP A 18 9.85 0.94 -6.82
N GLY A 19 8.58 0.72 -6.45
CA GLY A 19 7.68 -0.20 -7.14
C GLY A 19 7.99 -1.68 -6.92
N CYS A 20 9.01 -2.02 -6.12
CA CYS A 20 9.48 -3.40 -5.94
C CYS A 20 8.81 -4.12 -4.79
N SER A 21 8.44 -3.39 -3.75
CA SER A 21 7.65 -3.96 -2.67
C SER A 21 6.19 -3.62 -2.88
N ARG A 22 5.36 -4.65 -3.01
CA ARG A 22 3.90 -4.52 -3.06
C ARG A 22 3.27 -5.24 -1.88
N ARG A 23 2.19 -4.68 -1.37
CA ARG A 23 1.46 -5.26 -0.24
C ARG A 23 -0.02 -4.89 -0.30
N SER A 24 -0.86 -5.85 0.07
CA SER A 24 -2.29 -5.64 0.29
C SER A 24 -2.53 -5.14 1.71
N PHE A 25 -3.37 -4.13 1.85
CA PHE A 25 -3.87 -3.64 3.14
C PHE A 25 -5.41 -3.76 3.16
N LEU A 26 -6.02 -3.93 4.35
CA LEU A 26 -7.48 -4.11 4.42
C LEU A 26 -8.22 -2.84 4.03
N ASP A 27 -7.61 -1.69 4.29
CA ASP A 27 -8.04 -0.38 3.83
C ASP A 27 -6.84 0.59 3.72
N GLN A 28 -7.13 1.83 3.34
CA GLN A 28 -6.12 2.86 3.18
C GLN A 28 -5.57 3.37 4.52
N CYS A 29 -6.34 3.26 5.60
CA CYS A 29 -5.88 3.62 6.95
C CYS A 29 -4.77 2.70 7.40
N ASP A 30 -4.97 1.38 7.30
CA ASP A 30 -3.96 0.39 7.69
C ASP A 30 -2.64 0.62 6.95
N MET A 31 -2.70 1.06 5.68
CA MET A 31 -1.51 1.41 4.91
C MET A 31 -0.76 2.61 5.51
N TYR A 32 -1.49 3.65 5.92
CA TYR A 32 -0.90 4.84 6.54
C TYR A 32 -0.35 4.53 7.94
N GLU A 33 -1.07 3.76 8.74
CA GLU A 33 -0.61 3.29 10.06
C GLU A 33 0.67 2.47 9.92
N TYR A 34 0.69 1.50 8.99
CA TYR A 34 1.88 0.71 8.71
C TYR A 34 3.07 1.57 8.24
N ASN A 35 2.84 2.58 7.40
CA ASN A 35 3.89 3.53 7.02
C ASN A 35 4.41 4.33 8.22
N CYS A 36 3.55 4.71 9.15
CA CYS A 36 3.94 5.43 10.35
C CYS A 36 4.75 4.55 11.32
N ASP A 37 4.29 3.32 11.55
CA ASP A 37 4.89 2.39 12.52
C ASP A 37 6.25 1.84 12.04
N TYR A 38 6.38 1.56 10.74
CA TYR A 38 7.56 0.90 10.17
C TYR A 38 8.44 1.84 9.32
N GLY A 39 8.09 3.12 9.21
CA GLY A 39 8.83 4.08 8.38
C GLY A 39 8.80 3.76 6.88
N THR A 40 7.82 2.97 6.43
CA THR A 40 7.67 2.63 5.02
C THR A 40 6.95 3.73 4.24
N LYS A 41 6.98 3.63 2.90
CA LYS A 41 6.38 4.63 2.00
C LYS A 41 5.47 3.97 0.96
N TYR A 42 4.61 3.06 1.41
CA TYR A 42 3.61 2.47 0.52
C TYR A 42 2.60 3.51 0.07
N SER A 43 2.31 3.53 -1.23
CA SER A 43 1.28 4.36 -1.84
C SER A 43 0.31 3.48 -2.62
N THR A 44 -0.98 3.81 -2.55
CA THR A 44 -2.05 3.03 -3.20
C THR A 44 -1.89 3.05 -4.72
N LYS A 45 -1.81 1.87 -5.33
CA LYS A 45 -1.80 1.67 -6.79
C LYS A 45 -3.19 1.36 -7.34
N SER A 46 -3.98 0.60 -6.59
CA SER A 46 -5.37 0.28 -6.93
C SER A 46 -6.22 0.33 -5.66
N THR A 47 -7.30 1.10 -5.71
CA THR A 47 -8.35 1.09 -4.70
C THR A 47 -9.32 -0.03 -5.07
N GLN A 48 -9.67 -0.92 -4.14
CA GLN A 48 -10.63 -2.03 -4.31
C GLN A 48 -10.12 -3.35 -4.91
N SER A 49 -8.83 -3.69 -4.74
CA SER A 49 -8.36 -5.06 -5.01
C SER A 49 -7.07 -5.40 -4.25
N PRO A 50 -6.89 -6.66 -3.82
CA PRO A 50 -5.61 -7.12 -3.29
C PRO A 50 -4.54 -7.09 -4.37
N CYS A 51 -3.27 -6.99 -3.97
CA CYS A 51 -2.16 -7.17 -4.90
C CYS A 51 -2.19 -8.59 -5.44
N MET A 52 -2.48 -8.75 -6.74
CA MET A 52 -2.41 -10.05 -7.38
C MET A 52 -0.95 -10.43 -7.60
N GLY A 53 -0.57 -11.63 -7.15
CA GLY A 53 0.77 -12.16 -7.38
C GLY A 53 1.04 -12.26 -8.89
N GLY A 54 2.09 -11.59 -9.37
CA GLY A 54 2.49 -11.60 -10.79
C GLY A 54 2.49 -10.23 -11.48
N GLN A 55 1.98 -9.18 -10.84
CA GLN A 55 2.14 -7.82 -11.35
C GLN A 55 3.46 -7.24 -10.82
N GLN A 56 4.54 -7.34 -11.60
CA GLN A 56 5.76 -6.56 -11.38
C GLN A 56 5.52 -5.16 -11.99
N ASP A 57 5.62 -4.07 -11.21
CA ASP A 57 5.78 -2.75 -11.83
C ASP A 57 7.15 -2.79 -12.54
N TYR A 58 7.20 -2.38 -13.80
CA TYR A 58 8.40 -2.35 -14.65
C TYR A 58 9.53 -1.41 -14.14
N GLY A 59 9.51 -0.99 -12.87
CA GLY A 59 10.48 -0.09 -12.23
C GLY A 59 11.61 -0.79 -11.46
N CYS A 60 11.54 -2.11 -11.28
CA CYS A 60 12.58 -2.86 -10.55
C CYS A 60 13.68 -3.32 -11.48
N SER A 61 14.57 -2.40 -11.83
CA SER A 61 15.85 -2.74 -12.45
C SER A 61 16.90 -2.88 -11.34
N LEU A 62 17.52 -4.06 -11.31
CA LEU A 62 18.71 -4.41 -10.51
C LEU A 62 19.83 -3.36 -10.65
#